data_AF-A0A848VP09-F1
#
_entry.id   AF-A0A848VP09-F1
#
_cell.length_a   1.000
_cell.length_b   1.000
_cell.length_c   1.000
_cell.angle_alpha   90.00
_cell.angle_beta   90.00
_cell.angle_gamma   90.00
#
_symmetry.space_group_name_H-M   'P 1'
#
loop_
_entity.id
_entity.type
_entity.pdbx_description
1 polymer ?
#
loop_
_entity_poly.entity_id
_entity_poly.type
_entity_poly.pdbx_seq_one_letter_code
_entity_poly.pdbx_strand_id
1 'polypeptide(L)'
;MLIRRLGYVFAVLVVLAVLFLAGPRVRVSGDYEPLPEDIDLTDWVDAKAAAFDDIVPGTEDRLILADSSGPTEWSVVYLHGFSGSSMMAYPFADSLAARLGANAFIPRFTGHGRTGEALGAATAAEWVQDAADAV
;
A
#
# COMPACT_ATOMS: atom_id res chain seq x y z
N MET A 1 43.78 32.53 -4.80
CA MET A 1 43.45 31.09 -4.86
C MET A 1 42.11 30.74 -4.20
N LEU A 2 41.73 31.38 -3.09
CA LEU A 2 40.48 31.10 -2.36
C LEU A 2 39.20 31.39 -3.18
N ILE A 3 39.09 32.56 -3.81
CA ILE A 3 37.92 32.96 -4.62
C ILE A 3 37.64 31.96 -5.76
N ARG A 4 38.69 31.43 -6.40
CA ARG A 4 38.54 30.44 -7.48
C ARG A 4 38.04 29.09 -6.97
N ARG A 5 38.43 28.68 -5.75
CA ARG A 5 37.92 27.46 -5.10
C ARG A 5 36.45 27.62 -4.70
N LEU A 6 36.06 28.76 -4.15
CA LEU A 6 34.66 29.11 -3.86
C LEU A 6 33.80 29.08 -5.12
N GLY A 7 34.30 29.61 -6.24
CA GLY A 7 33.62 29.54 -7.54
C GLY A 7 33.33 28.11 -8.01
N TYR A 8 34.29 27.20 -7.87
CA TYR A 8 34.08 25.79 -8.24
C TYR A 8 33.08 25.08 -7.33
N VAL A 9 33.14 25.30 -6.01
CA VAL A 9 32.17 24.72 -5.07
C VAL A 9 30.76 25.21 -5.40
N PHE A 10 30.61 26.51 -5.64
CA PHE A 10 29.33 27.09 -6.05
C PHE A 10 28.81 26.47 -7.36
N ALA A 11 29.68 26.34 -8.38
CA ALA A 11 29.30 25.72 -9.65
C ALA A 11 28.84 24.27 -9.47
N VAL A 12 29.53 23.47 -8.65
CA VAL A 12 29.12 22.10 -8.33
C VAL A 12 27.75 22.08 -7.63
N LEU A 13 27.53 22.96 -6.65
CA LEU A 13 26.24 23.05 -5.97
C LEU A 13 25.11 23.46 -6.91
N VAL A 14 25.34 24.39 -7.83
CA VAL A 14 24.36 24.77 -8.86
C VAL A 14 24.04 23.59 -9.77
N VAL A 15 25.06 22.85 -10.24
CA VAL A 15 24.85 21.65 -11.07
C VAL A 15 24.04 20.60 -10.31
N LEU A 16 24.39 20.31 -9.05
CA LEU A 16 23.64 19.37 -8.22
C LEU A 16 22.19 19.82 -7.99
N ALA A 17 21.96 21.12 -7.76
CA ALA A 17 20.62 21.67 -7.61
C ALA A 17 19.79 21.53 -8.90
N VAL A 18 20.39 21.81 -10.07
CA VAL A 18 19.72 21.62 -11.36
C VAL A 18 19.40 20.15 -11.60
N LEU A 19 20.35 19.23 -11.35
CA LEU A 19 20.12 17.79 -11.49
C LEU A 19 19.01 17.29 -10.55
N PHE A 20 18.99 17.78 -9.31
CA PHE A 20 17.95 17.46 -8.35
C PHE A 20 16.57 17.97 -8.79
N LEU A 21 16.49 19.22 -9.25
CA LEU A 21 15.23 19.85 -9.68
C LEU A 21 14.69 19.29 -11.00
N ALA A 22 15.58 18.89 -11.92
CA ALA A 22 15.26 18.32 -13.22
C ALA A 22 15.13 16.78 -13.18
N GLY A 23 15.44 16.16 -12.03
CA GLY A 23 15.33 14.72 -11.85
C GLY A 23 13.90 14.20 -12.08
N PRO A 24 13.76 12.91 -12.39
CA PRO A 24 12.45 12.30 -12.60
C PRO A 24 11.59 12.44 -11.33
N ARG A 25 10.32 12.83 -11.53
CA ARG A 25 9.30 12.81 -10.48
C ARG A 25 8.27 11.77 -10.84
N VAL A 26 7.93 10.91 -9.89
CA VAL A 26 6.78 10.01 -10.03
C VAL A 26 5.53 10.89 -10.04
N ARG A 27 4.77 10.83 -11.14
CA ARG A 27 3.41 11.37 -11.20
C ARG A 27 2.47 10.20 -10.98
N VAL A 28 1.67 10.28 -9.93
CA VAL A 28 0.67 9.28 -9.59
C VAL A 28 -0.69 9.88 -9.96
N SER A 29 -1.42 9.22 -10.86
CA SER A 29 -2.84 9.53 -11.06
C SER A 29 -3.62 9.03 -9.85
N GLY A 30 -4.66 9.76 -9.45
CA GLY A 30 -5.62 9.28 -8.44
C GLY A 30 -6.72 8.40 -9.04
N ASP A 31 -6.57 8.01 -10.31
CA ASP A 31 -7.54 7.20 -11.02
C ASP A 31 -7.46 5.75 -10.53
N TYR A 32 -8.63 5.16 -10.27
CA TYR A 32 -8.79 3.77 -9.87
C TYR A 32 -10.09 3.21 -10.50
N GLU A 33 -10.17 1.89 -10.60
CA GLU A 33 -11.37 1.18 -11.02
C GLU A 33 -12.14 0.72 -9.78
N PRO A 34 -13.39 1.15 -9.56
CA PRO A 34 -14.16 0.72 -8.40
C PRO A 34 -14.50 -0.77 -8.49
N LEU A 35 -14.56 -1.44 -7.35
CA LEU A 35 -15.07 -2.80 -7.28
C LEU A 35 -16.54 -2.87 -7.72
N PRO A 36 -16.99 -3.98 -8.34
CA PRO A 36 -18.41 -4.22 -8.61
C PRO A 36 -19.24 -4.17 -7.34
N GLU A 37 -20.44 -3.57 -7.40
CA GLU A 37 -21.33 -3.42 -6.23
C GLU A 37 -21.79 -4.76 -5.63
N ASP A 38 -21.83 -5.82 -6.44
CA ASP A 38 -22.34 -7.15 -6.10
C ASP A 38 -21.23 -8.20 -5.93
N ILE A 39 -19.99 -7.76 -5.72
CA ILE A 39 -18.86 -8.68 -5.54
C ILE A 39 -18.96 -9.48 -4.23
N ASP A 40 -18.67 -10.77 -4.28
CA ASP A 40 -18.39 -11.56 -3.09
C ASP A 40 -16.98 -11.25 -2.60
N LEU A 41 -16.87 -10.50 -1.50
CA LEU A 41 -15.60 -10.07 -0.94
C LEU A 41 -14.72 -11.23 -0.49
N THR A 42 -15.31 -12.34 -0.02
CA THR A 42 -14.54 -13.49 0.44
C THR A 42 -13.88 -14.17 -0.75
N ASP A 43 -14.68 -14.46 -1.79
CA ASP A 43 -14.16 -15.06 -3.02
C ASP A 43 -13.13 -14.15 -3.71
N TRP A 44 -13.35 -12.83 -3.70
CA TRP A 44 -12.43 -11.86 -4.28
C TRP A 44 -11.09 -11.79 -3.53
N VAL A 45 -11.11 -11.78 -2.19
CA VAL A 45 -9.89 -11.82 -1.37
C VAL A 45 -9.13 -13.13 -1.59
N ASP A 46 -9.84 -14.26 -1.58
CA ASP A 46 -9.24 -15.57 -1.82
C ASP A 46 -8.63 -15.66 -3.21
N ALA A 47 -9.27 -15.08 -4.23
CA ALA A 47 -8.73 -14.97 -5.58
C ALA A 47 -7.47 -14.08 -5.66
N LYS A 48 -7.44 -12.94 -4.95
CA LYS A 48 -6.24 -12.08 -4.85
C LYS A 48 -5.06 -12.82 -4.23
N ALA A 49 -5.29 -13.62 -3.18
CA ALA A 49 -4.26 -14.44 -2.56
C ALA A 49 -3.78 -15.56 -3.50
N ALA A 50 -4.71 -16.28 -4.14
CA ALA A 50 -4.42 -17.41 -5.02
C ALA A 50 -3.66 -17.04 -6.30
N ALA A 51 -3.65 -15.75 -6.69
CA ALA A 51 -2.89 -15.26 -7.83
C ALA A 51 -1.35 -15.37 -7.66
N PHE A 52 -0.87 -15.68 -6.45
CA PHE A 52 0.55 -15.72 -6.12
C PHE A 52 0.90 -16.98 -5.32
N ASP A 53 2.02 -17.62 -5.65
CA ASP A 53 2.55 -18.80 -4.94
C ASP A 53 3.70 -18.46 -3.98
N ASP A 54 4.12 -17.19 -3.96
CA ASP A 54 5.27 -16.68 -3.20
C ASP A 54 4.87 -15.68 -2.10
N ILE A 55 3.59 -15.65 -1.70
CA ILE A 55 3.16 -14.87 -0.54
C ILE A 55 3.82 -15.45 0.72
N VAL A 56 4.43 -14.58 1.53
CA VAL A 56 4.98 -14.92 2.83
C VAL A 56 3.80 -15.30 3.75
N PRO A 57 3.79 -16.52 4.31
CA PRO A 57 2.66 -16.99 5.11
C PRO A 57 2.32 -16.04 6.27
N GLY A 58 1.04 -15.73 6.41
CA GLY A 58 0.51 -14.81 7.43
C GLY A 58 0.57 -13.34 7.04
N THR A 59 0.98 -13.00 5.82
CA THR A 59 0.98 -11.62 5.30
C THR A 59 -0.07 -11.37 4.24
N GLU A 60 -0.99 -12.31 4.04
CA GLU A 60 -2.13 -12.22 3.14
C GLU A 60 -3.05 -11.03 3.51
N ASP A 61 -3.97 -10.72 2.59
CA ASP A 61 -5.11 -9.86 2.89
C ASP A 61 -5.89 -10.45 4.07
N ARG A 62 -6.35 -9.59 4.98
CA ARG A 62 -7.11 -10.02 6.14
C ARG A 62 -8.50 -9.40 6.09
N LEU A 63 -9.47 -10.22 5.72
CA LEU A 63 -10.89 -9.89 5.78
C LEU A 63 -11.48 -10.46 7.07
N ILE A 64 -12.10 -9.59 7.87
CA ILE A 64 -12.78 -9.97 9.11
C ILE A 64 -14.23 -9.52 8.97
N LEU A 65 -15.15 -10.47 8.92
CA LEU A 65 -16.58 -10.19 8.93
C LEU A 65 -17.09 -10.32 10.37
N ALA A 66 -17.88 -9.35 10.81
CA ALA A 66 -18.63 -9.47 12.05
C ALA A 66 -19.69 -10.58 11.93
N ASP A 67 -20.37 -10.93 13.04
CA ASP A 67 -21.36 -12.03 13.09
C ASP A 67 -22.54 -11.88 12.10
N SER A 68 -22.65 -10.74 11.40
CA SER A 68 -23.50 -10.55 10.23
C SER A 68 -22.68 -10.61 8.94
N SER A 69 -23.13 -11.41 7.97
CA SER A 69 -22.61 -11.42 6.59
C SER A 69 -23.01 -10.17 5.77
N GLY A 70 -23.31 -9.06 6.44
CA GLY A 70 -23.82 -7.82 5.84
C GLY A 70 -23.09 -6.59 6.38
N PRO A 71 -23.51 -5.39 5.93
CA PRO A 71 -22.90 -4.14 6.36
C PRO A 71 -23.01 -3.93 7.88
N THR A 72 -21.92 -3.46 8.49
CA THR A 72 -21.86 -3.03 9.90
C THR A 72 -21.91 -1.51 10.00
N GLU A 73 -22.25 -0.97 11.18
CA GLU A 73 -22.28 0.48 11.41
C GLU A 73 -20.92 1.14 11.17
N TRP A 74 -19.85 0.44 11.55
CA TRP A 74 -18.47 0.86 11.35
C TRP A 74 -17.72 -0.18 10.53
N SER A 75 -16.72 0.26 9.76
CA SER A 75 -15.71 -0.60 9.16
C SER A 75 -14.32 -0.17 9.62
N VAL A 76 -13.41 -1.13 9.79
CA VAL A 76 -12.01 -0.87 10.13
C VAL A 76 -11.14 -1.19 8.92
N VAL A 77 -10.51 -0.16 8.35
CA VAL A 77 -9.55 -0.32 7.26
C VAL A 77 -8.16 0.06 7.75
N TYR A 78 -7.17 -0.81 7.57
CA TYR A 78 -5.77 -0.51 7.88
C TYR A 78 -4.88 -0.68 6.66
N LEU A 79 -4.28 0.43 6.22
CA LEU A 79 -3.31 0.46 5.12
C LEU A 79 -1.90 0.54 5.71
N HIS A 80 -1.06 -0.45 5.42
CA HIS A 80 0.31 -0.48 5.92
C HIS A 80 1.25 0.43 5.12
N GLY A 81 2.42 0.76 5.69
CA GLY A 81 3.45 1.56 5.04
C GLY A 81 4.36 0.76 4.09
N PHE A 82 5.31 1.46 3.46
CA PHE A 82 6.27 0.87 2.53
C PHE A 82 7.09 -0.26 3.18
N SER A 83 7.21 -1.39 2.49
CA SER A 83 7.81 -2.66 2.94
C SER A 83 7.09 -3.35 4.11
N GLY A 84 5.97 -2.80 4.56
CA GLY A 84 5.12 -3.38 5.60
C GLY A 84 4.29 -4.57 5.12
N SER A 85 3.40 -5.02 6.01
CA SER A 85 2.41 -6.06 5.71
C SER A 85 1.16 -5.88 6.58
N SER A 86 0.13 -6.69 6.31
CA SER A 86 -1.10 -6.75 7.09
C SER A 86 -0.86 -7.06 8.58
N MET A 87 0.28 -7.67 8.92
CA MET A 87 0.68 -7.96 10.30
C MET A 87 1.11 -6.75 11.11
N MET A 88 1.39 -5.60 10.49
CA MET A 88 1.79 -4.39 11.22
C MET A 88 0.71 -3.89 12.19
N ALA A 89 -0.56 -4.15 11.89
CA ALA A 89 -1.67 -3.83 12.77
C ALA A 89 -2.20 -5.02 13.56
N TYR A 90 -1.56 -6.19 13.51
CA TYR A 90 -1.99 -7.34 14.30
C TYR A 90 -1.45 -7.24 15.75
N PRO A 91 -2.28 -7.49 16.79
CA PRO A 91 -3.72 -7.76 16.78
C PRO A 91 -4.59 -6.49 16.98
N PHE A 92 -4.03 -5.29 16.82
CA PHE A 92 -4.73 -4.02 17.07
C PHE A 92 -5.98 -3.84 16.19
N ALA A 93 -5.87 -3.98 14.87
CA ALA A 93 -6.99 -3.80 13.94
C ALA A 93 -8.13 -4.80 14.25
N ASP A 94 -7.79 -6.06 14.48
CA ASP A 94 -8.71 -7.12 14.88
C ASP A 94 -9.44 -6.78 16.17
N SER A 95 -8.69 -6.35 17.19
CA SER A 95 -9.24 -6.03 18.50
C SER A 95 -10.14 -4.81 18.44
N LEU A 96 -9.82 -3.85 17.58
CA LEU A 96 -10.65 -2.68 17.33
C LEU A 96 -11.94 -3.07 16.62
N ALA A 97 -11.86 -3.87 15.56
CA ALA A 97 -13.02 -4.38 14.83
C ALA A 97 -13.97 -5.15 15.74
N ALA A 98 -13.43 -6.08 16.55
CA ALA A 98 -14.20 -6.85 17.52
C ALA A 98 -14.88 -5.95 18.58
N ARG A 99 -14.20 -4.92 19.08
CA ARG A 99 -14.78 -3.97 20.05
C ARG A 99 -15.88 -3.10 19.46
N LEU A 100 -15.82 -2.81 18.17
CA LEU A 100 -16.82 -2.02 17.46
C LEU A 100 -17.96 -2.87 16.88
N GLY A 101 -17.85 -4.21 16.91
CA GLY A 101 -18.74 -5.07 16.15
C GLY A 101 -18.68 -4.79 14.64
N ALA A 102 -17.50 -4.44 14.14
CA ALA A 102 -17.27 -3.94 12.79
C ALA A 102 -16.67 -5.00 11.88
N ASN A 103 -17.04 -4.95 10.59
CA ASN A 103 -16.25 -5.57 9.54
C ASN A 103 -14.88 -4.88 9.44
N ALA A 104 -13.84 -5.62 9.06
CA ALA A 104 -12.52 -5.06 8.86
C ALA A 104 -11.83 -5.63 7.64
N PHE A 105 -11.04 -4.79 6.99
CA PHE A 105 -10.19 -5.18 5.88
C PHE A 105 -8.78 -4.61 6.05
N ILE A 106 -7.80 -5.50 6.01
CA ILE A 106 -6.38 -5.17 6.12
C ILE A 106 -5.67 -5.74 4.88
N PRO A 107 -5.60 -4.98 3.77
CA PRO A 107 -5.00 -5.46 2.54
C PRO A 107 -3.48 -5.62 2.65
N ARG A 108 -2.94 -6.55 1.86
CA ARG A 108 -1.55 -6.68 1.45
C ARG A 108 -1.39 -5.92 0.13
N PHE A 109 -0.69 -4.79 0.18
CA PHE A 109 -0.46 -4.01 -1.03
C PHE A 109 0.37 -4.77 -2.05
N THR A 110 0.19 -4.41 -3.32
CA THR A 110 0.94 -4.95 -4.46
C THR A 110 2.44 -4.92 -4.18
N GLY A 111 3.08 -6.07 -4.43
CA GLY A 111 4.49 -6.33 -4.15
C GLY A 111 4.85 -6.60 -2.67
N HIS A 112 4.01 -6.22 -1.71
CA HIS A 112 4.26 -6.45 -0.29
C HIS A 112 3.92 -7.87 0.12
N GLY A 113 4.51 -8.34 1.23
CA GLY A 113 4.33 -9.71 1.71
C GLY A 113 4.86 -10.77 0.74
N ARG A 114 5.77 -10.40 -0.17
CA ARG A 114 6.37 -11.27 -1.21
C ARG A 114 7.88 -11.02 -1.29
N THR A 115 8.51 -11.35 -2.41
CA THR A 115 9.95 -11.12 -2.64
C THR A 115 10.31 -9.62 -2.76
N GLY A 116 11.59 -9.30 -2.55
CA GLY A 116 12.08 -7.93 -2.78
C GLY A 116 11.99 -7.47 -4.24
N GLU A 117 12.04 -8.40 -5.19
CA GLU A 117 11.80 -8.12 -6.61
C GLU A 117 10.34 -7.73 -6.86
N ALA A 118 9.39 -8.46 -6.27
CA ALA A 118 7.98 -8.12 -6.35
C ALA A 118 7.68 -6.73 -5.75
N LEU A 119 8.28 -6.41 -4.59
CA LEU A 119 8.16 -5.07 -4.00
C LEU A 119 8.78 -3.98 -4.89
N GLY A 120 9.93 -4.26 -5.52
CA GLY A 120 10.63 -3.33 -6.41
C GLY A 120 9.92 -3.11 -7.75
N ALA A 121 9.08 -4.05 -8.18
CA ALA A 121 8.29 -3.95 -9.41
C ALA A 121 6.97 -3.20 -9.21
N ALA A 122 6.46 -3.10 -7.97
CA ALA A 122 5.21 -2.43 -7.68
C ALA A 122 5.26 -0.93 -7.98
N THR A 123 4.13 -0.41 -8.43
CA THR A 123 3.95 0.98 -8.85
C THR A 123 3.04 1.73 -7.88
N ALA A 124 3.21 3.05 -7.84
CA ALA A 124 2.34 3.90 -7.04
C ALA A 124 0.87 3.88 -7.52
N ALA A 125 0.61 3.60 -8.80
CA ALA A 125 -0.74 3.46 -9.32
C ALA A 125 -1.42 2.17 -8.81
N GLU A 126 -0.68 1.06 -8.72
CA GLU A 126 -1.18 -0.17 -8.11
C GLU A 126 -1.50 0.03 -6.63
N TRP A 127 -0.70 0.81 -5.88
CA TRP A 127 -1.02 1.12 -4.48
C TRP A 127 -2.21 2.07 -4.32
N VAL A 128 -2.48 2.93 -5.30
CA VAL A 128 -3.72 3.72 -5.34
C VAL A 128 -4.91 2.78 -5.56
N GLN A 129 -4.81 1.82 -6.47
CA GLN A 129 -5.83 0.80 -6.68
C GLN A 129 -6.03 -0.05 -5.42
N ASP A 130 -4.98 -0.54 -4.76
CA ASP A 130 -5.08 -1.33 -3.54
C ASP A 130 -5.73 -0.56 -2.37
N ALA A 131 -5.49 0.75 -2.29
CA ALA A 131 -6.13 1.60 -1.30
C ALA A 131 -7.62 1.84 -1.63
N ALA A 132 -7.97 1.94 -2.92
CA ALA A 132 -9.34 2.08 -3.38
C ALA A 132 -10.15 0.79 -3.22
N ASP A 133 -9.54 -0.37 -3.49
CA ASP A 133 -10.13 -1.69 -3.25
C ASP A 133 -10.53 -1.90 -1.77
N ALA A 134 -9.93 -1.13 -0.85
CA ALA A 134 -10.12 -1.29 0.58
C ALA A 134 -11.28 -0.49 1.18
N VAL A 135 -11.95 0.38 0.40
CA VAL A 135 -13.00 1.31 0.87
C VAL A 135 -14.24 1.30 0.00
#